data_AF-A0AA39UWK7-F1
#
_entry.id   AF-A0AA39UWK7-F1
#
_cell.length_a   1.000
_cell.length_b   1.000
_cell.length_c   1.000
_cell.angle_alpha   90.00
_cell.angle_beta   90.00
_cell.angle_gamma   90.00
#
_symmetry.space_group_name_H-M   'P 1'
#
loop_
_entity.id
_entity.type
_entity.pdbx_description
1 polymer ?
#
loop_
_entity_poly.entity_id
_entity_poly.type
_entity_poly.pdbx_seq_one_letter_code
_entity_poly.pdbx_strand_id
1 'polypeptide(L)'
;MSGVIMSGVPLPDASVLQHVVDAHCHPTDAPSISPDAMDKLQITICAMASRTSDQILVKNLASSYPNKVIPCFGYHPWFSHCITLHPGVSKDEHYRGLFTIENIDEYLAIYDILPEPVPLADVIVNVQANLEAFPNAMLGEVGIDRAFRIAYNFAAFPRELTSFTVPIDHQLAILEAQIDLAVKLRRNISLHSVKAPMHTMELLNRMNQRHGRNWSKISIDLHSCGLSSQLWRDIEVRVLEGATELRDKLTFV
;
A
#
# COMPACT_ATOMS: atom_id res chain seq x y z
N MET A 1 16.11 -40.09 11.62
CA MET A 1 16.42 -39.45 10.32
C MET A 1 16.87 -38.05 10.61
N SER A 2 18.19 -37.83 10.57
CA SER A 2 18.85 -36.54 10.76
C SER A 2 18.51 -35.63 9.57
N GLY A 3 17.94 -34.47 9.87
CA GLY A 3 17.64 -33.44 8.89
C GLY A 3 18.93 -32.94 8.23
N VAL A 4 18.94 -32.92 6.91
CA VAL A 4 19.99 -32.31 6.11
C VAL A 4 19.93 -30.80 6.37
N ILE A 5 20.90 -30.29 7.13
CA ILE A 5 21.20 -28.85 7.16
C ILE A 5 21.75 -28.55 5.76
N MET A 6 20.94 -27.98 4.88
CA MET A 6 21.48 -27.35 3.68
C MET A 6 22.41 -26.24 4.15
N SER A 7 23.72 -26.45 4.00
CA SER A 7 24.72 -25.41 4.20
C SER A 7 24.39 -24.28 3.23
N GLY A 8 23.76 -23.23 3.76
CA GLY A 8 23.31 -22.09 2.97
C GLY A 8 24.48 -21.48 2.21
N VAL A 9 24.23 -21.09 0.97
CA VAL A 9 25.14 -20.23 0.20
C VAL A 9 25.51 -19.04 1.11
N PRO A 10 26.81 -18.77 1.34
CA PRO A 10 27.20 -17.65 2.18
C PRO A 10 26.63 -16.36 1.60
N LEU A 11 26.14 -15.48 2.46
CA LEU A 11 25.63 -14.19 2.02
C LEU A 11 26.74 -13.39 1.32
N PRO A 12 26.38 -12.50 0.37
CA PRO A 12 27.31 -11.53 -0.18
C PRO A 12 28.00 -10.70 0.91
N ASP A 13 29.14 -10.10 0.57
CA ASP A 13 29.86 -9.22 1.48
C ASP A 13 28.96 -8.06 1.97
N ALA A 14 29.16 -7.62 3.21
CA ALA A 14 28.38 -6.54 3.81
C ALA A 14 28.43 -5.23 2.99
N SER A 15 29.55 -4.98 2.29
CA SER A 15 29.70 -3.84 1.38
C SER A 15 28.77 -3.90 0.17
N VAL A 16 28.29 -5.09 -0.21
CA VAL A 16 27.26 -5.26 -1.24
C VAL A 16 25.87 -5.14 -0.62
N LEU A 17 25.64 -5.80 0.52
CA LEU A 17 24.32 -5.84 1.17
C LEU A 17 23.82 -4.47 1.63
N GLN A 18 24.72 -3.56 2.02
CA GLN A 18 24.35 -2.17 2.35
C GLN A 18 23.70 -1.39 1.19
N HIS A 19 23.84 -1.88 -0.06
CA HIS A 19 23.22 -1.30 -1.25
C HIS A 19 21.93 -2.02 -1.66
N VAL A 20 21.57 -3.10 -0.96
CA VAL A 20 20.32 -3.82 -1.18
C VAL A 20 19.22 -3.16 -0.36
N VAL A 21 18.08 -2.93 -1.01
CA VAL A 21 16.87 -2.41 -0.38
C VAL A 21 15.76 -3.43 -0.61
N ASP A 22 15.15 -3.92 0.46
CA ASP A 22 13.85 -4.56 0.38
C ASP A 22 12.82 -3.46 0.12
N ALA A 23 12.37 -3.34 -1.13
CA ALA A 23 11.49 -2.25 -1.54
C ALA A 23 10.08 -2.35 -0.96
N HIS A 24 9.69 -3.50 -0.40
CA HIS A 24 8.35 -3.70 0.12
C HIS A 24 8.28 -4.83 1.16
N CYS A 25 8.12 -4.48 2.43
CA CYS A 25 7.84 -5.45 3.48
C CYS A 25 6.95 -4.92 4.61
N HIS A 26 6.33 -5.85 5.36
CA HIS A 26 5.42 -5.58 6.48
C HIS A 26 6.03 -6.08 7.81
N PRO A 27 7.14 -5.49 8.30
CA PRO A 27 7.81 -5.98 9.50
C PRO A 27 6.93 -5.90 10.76
N THR A 28 5.96 -4.98 10.78
CA THR A 28 5.04 -4.75 11.90
C THR A 28 3.89 -5.76 11.98
N ASP A 29 3.76 -6.66 11.01
CA ASP A 29 2.85 -7.81 11.11
C ASP A 29 3.39 -8.89 12.05
N ALA A 30 4.70 -8.87 12.33
CA ALA A 30 5.29 -9.73 13.35
C ALA A 30 4.76 -9.36 14.74
N PRO A 31 4.48 -10.32 15.64
CA PRO A 31 4.04 -10.04 17.01
C PRO A 31 5.01 -9.14 17.79
N SER A 32 6.30 -9.20 17.45
CA SER A 32 7.34 -8.31 17.97
C SER A 32 8.51 -8.28 17.00
N ILE A 33 9.23 -7.15 16.98
CA ILE A 33 10.48 -6.97 16.25
C ILE A 33 11.60 -6.85 17.30
N SER A 34 12.49 -7.83 17.36
CA SER A 34 13.58 -7.80 18.35
C SER A 34 14.75 -6.92 17.89
N PRO A 35 15.44 -6.24 18.83
CA PRO A 35 16.66 -5.51 18.49
C PRO A 35 17.71 -6.38 17.79
N ASP A 36 17.90 -7.61 18.25
CA ASP A 36 18.82 -8.58 17.62
C ASP A 36 18.50 -8.85 16.15
N ALA A 37 17.22 -8.90 15.76
CA ALA A 37 16.83 -9.08 14.37
C ALA A 37 17.19 -7.84 13.53
N MET A 38 16.93 -6.65 14.07
CA MET A 38 17.29 -5.38 13.41
C MET A 38 18.80 -5.17 13.33
N ASP A 39 19.58 -5.63 14.32
CA ASP A 39 21.04 -5.54 14.32
C ASP A 39 21.64 -6.45 13.25
N LYS A 40 21.11 -7.67 13.10
CA LYS A 40 21.52 -8.65 12.08
C LYS A 40 21.06 -8.28 10.66
N LEU A 41 20.08 -7.39 10.53
CA LEU A 41 19.60 -6.92 9.23
C LEU A 41 20.69 -6.05 8.56
N GLN A 42 21.25 -6.55 7.46
CA GLN A 42 22.35 -5.91 6.72
C GLN A 42 21.88 -5.06 5.53
N ILE A 43 20.58 -5.03 5.26
CA ILE A 43 19.94 -4.31 4.16
C ILE A 43 19.08 -3.16 4.70
N THR A 44 18.70 -2.24 3.81
CA THR A 44 17.63 -1.26 4.10
C THR A 44 16.28 -1.88 3.76
N ILE A 45 15.24 -1.51 4.51
CA ILE A 45 13.87 -1.96 4.26
C ILE A 45 12.90 -0.79 4.10
N CYS A 46 11.96 -0.91 3.18
CA CYS A 46 10.80 -0.05 3.05
C CYS A 46 9.63 -0.68 3.83
N ALA A 47 9.37 -0.17 5.03
CA ALA A 47 8.37 -0.74 5.94
C ALA A 47 6.98 -0.14 5.67
N MET A 48 6.05 -0.97 5.23
CA MET A 48 4.72 -0.57 4.81
C MET A 48 3.74 -0.46 5.98
N ALA A 49 3.01 0.66 6.04
CA ALA A 49 1.78 0.77 6.80
C ALA A 49 0.59 0.52 5.87
N SER A 50 -0.46 -0.14 6.37
CA SER A 50 -1.63 -0.53 5.56
C SER A 50 -2.94 0.05 6.08
N ARG A 51 -3.01 0.44 7.36
CA ARG A 51 -4.26 0.85 8.03
C ARG A 51 -3.98 1.77 9.20
N THR A 52 -5.02 2.19 9.92
CA THR A 52 -4.86 3.10 11.08
C THR A 52 -3.93 2.54 12.16
N SER A 53 -4.03 1.25 12.48
CA SER A 53 -3.33 0.67 13.64
C SER A 53 -1.84 0.46 13.44
N ASP A 54 -1.34 0.38 12.20
CA ASP A 54 0.07 0.12 11.92
C ASP A 54 0.87 1.38 11.56
N GLN A 55 0.22 2.52 11.23
CA GLN A 55 0.91 3.79 10.99
C GLN A 55 1.90 4.14 12.10
N ILE A 56 1.47 4.01 13.36
CA ILE A 56 2.30 4.33 14.53
C ILE A 56 3.42 3.30 14.74
N LEU A 57 3.17 2.04 14.39
CA LEU A 57 4.17 0.98 14.53
C LEU A 57 5.33 1.20 13.54
N VAL A 58 5.00 1.50 12.28
CA VAL A 58 5.98 1.85 11.24
C VAL A 58 6.75 3.12 11.61
N LYS A 59 6.04 4.15 12.10
CA LYS A 59 6.66 5.39 12.60
C LYS A 59 7.67 5.12 13.73
N ASN A 60 7.32 4.30 14.70
CA ASN A 60 8.18 3.96 15.83
C ASN A 60 9.39 3.13 15.39
N LEU A 61 9.19 2.22 14.44
CA LEU A 61 10.27 1.41 13.86
C LEU A 61 11.28 2.30 13.12
N ALA A 62 10.82 3.21 12.27
CA ALA A 62 11.67 4.14 11.56
C ALA A 62 12.42 5.12 12.49
N SER A 63 11.77 5.55 13.57
CA SER A 63 12.41 6.40 14.59
C SER A 63 13.52 5.66 15.34
N SER A 64 13.35 4.36 15.58
CA SER A 64 14.34 3.52 16.25
C SER A 64 15.52 3.14 15.35
N TYR A 65 15.29 3.01 14.04
CA TYR A 65 16.28 2.55 13.07
C TYR A 65 16.36 3.44 11.81
N PRO A 66 16.66 4.74 11.93
CA PRO A 66 16.55 5.71 10.84
C PRO A 66 17.50 5.43 9.66
N ASN A 67 18.57 4.67 9.86
CA ASN A 67 19.53 4.30 8.81
C ASN A 67 19.20 2.96 8.12
N LYS A 68 18.22 2.21 8.62
CA LYS A 68 17.83 0.89 8.06
C LYS A 68 16.39 0.84 7.58
N VAL A 69 15.54 1.78 8.01
CA VAL A 69 14.11 1.74 7.75
C VAL A 69 13.68 3.02 7.06
N ILE A 70 13.15 2.85 5.84
CA ILE A 70 12.39 3.87 5.14
C ILE A 70 10.92 3.61 5.46
N PRO A 71 10.23 4.46 6.23
CA PRO A 71 8.82 4.24 6.50
C PRO A 71 7.99 4.55 5.27
N CYS A 72 6.99 3.72 5.01
CA CYS A 72 5.97 3.97 4.01
C CYS A 72 4.63 4.15 4.72
N PHE A 73 3.96 5.27 4.45
CA PHE A 73 2.67 5.59 5.06
C PHE A 73 1.59 5.61 3.99
N GLY A 74 0.48 4.94 4.26
CA GLY A 74 -0.61 4.78 3.32
C GLY A 74 -1.70 3.89 3.87
N TYR A 75 -2.83 3.89 3.17
CA TYR A 75 -3.98 3.04 3.46
C TYR A 75 -4.24 2.11 2.29
N HIS A 76 -4.10 0.82 2.59
CA HIS A 76 -4.23 -0.28 1.65
C HIS A 76 -5.71 -0.48 1.24
N PRO A 77 -6.02 -0.86 -0.02
CA PRO A 77 -7.38 -1.08 -0.50
C PRO A 77 -8.21 -2.06 0.34
N TRP A 78 -7.58 -3.01 1.04
CA TRP A 78 -8.31 -3.91 1.93
C TRP A 78 -9.03 -3.17 3.06
N PHE A 79 -8.52 -2.02 3.50
CA PHE A 79 -9.11 -1.22 4.57
C PHE A 79 -9.85 0.03 4.06
N SER A 80 -10.02 0.16 2.74
CA SER A 80 -10.75 1.27 2.12
C SER A 80 -12.23 1.34 2.55
N HIS A 81 -12.83 0.21 2.92
CA HIS A 81 -14.18 0.17 3.51
C HIS A 81 -14.27 0.87 4.88
N CYS A 82 -13.16 1.06 5.59
CA CYS A 82 -13.11 1.81 6.85
C CYS A 82 -13.04 3.33 6.65
N ILE A 83 -13.01 3.79 5.40
CA ILE A 83 -12.84 5.21 5.05
C ILE A 83 -14.11 5.69 4.36
N THR A 84 -14.70 6.80 4.83
CA THR A 84 -15.87 7.43 4.21
C THR A 84 -15.49 8.63 3.33
N LEU A 85 -16.16 8.73 2.19
CA LEU A 85 -16.12 9.91 1.31
C LEU A 85 -17.18 10.97 1.70
N HIS A 86 -18.07 10.64 2.64
CA HIS A 86 -19.18 11.47 3.08
C HIS A 86 -19.10 11.69 4.60
N PRO A 87 -18.40 12.75 5.07
CA PRO A 87 -18.30 13.04 6.49
C PRO A 87 -19.67 13.19 7.16
N GLY A 88 -19.83 12.64 8.36
CA GLY A 88 -21.08 12.70 9.14
C GLY A 88 -22.12 11.63 8.79
N VAL A 89 -21.84 10.76 7.81
CA VAL A 89 -22.64 9.55 7.57
C VAL A 89 -22.59 8.61 8.78
N SER A 90 -23.69 7.93 9.08
CA SER A 90 -23.69 6.91 10.14
C SER A 90 -22.93 5.65 9.70
N LYS A 91 -22.45 4.86 10.66
CA LYS A 91 -21.80 3.56 10.42
C LYS A 91 -22.66 2.64 9.53
N ASP A 92 -23.94 2.48 9.87
CA ASP A 92 -24.88 1.63 9.12
C ASP A 92 -25.07 2.15 7.68
N GLU A 93 -25.34 3.45 7.51
CA GLU A 93 -25.54 4.05 6.19
C GLU A 93 -24.28 3.93 5.31
N HIS A 94 -23.09 4.13 5.88
CA HIS A 94 -21.81 3.96 5.17
C HIS A 94 -21.65 2.53 4.62
N TYR A 95 -21.76 1.52 5.48
CA TYR A 95 -21.52 0.14 5.05
C TYR A 95 -22.64 -0.41 4.17
N ARG A 96 -23.89 -0.02 4.40
CA ARG A 96 -25.00 -0.35 3.48
C ARG A 96 -24.85 0.32 2.11
N GLY A 97 -24.26 1.51 2.07
CA GLY A 97 -23.94 2.20 0.82
C GLY A 97 -22.80 1.54 0.03
N LEU A 98 -21.83 0.92 0.72
CA LEU A 98 -20.69 0.24 0.09
C LEU A 98 -21.00 -1.18 -0.36
N PHE A 99 -21.75 -1.95 0.43
CA PHE A 99 -21.93 -3.37 0.20
C PHE A 99 -23.24 -3.66 -0.54
N THR A 100 -23.17 -4.55 -1.52
CA THR A 100 -24.37 -5.17 -2.09
C THR A 100 -24.91 -6.19 -1.08
N ILE A 101 -25.86 -5.78 -0.24
CA ILE A 101 -26.45 -6.63 0.79
C ILE A 101 -27.58 -7.46 0.18
N GLU A 102 -27.24 -8.64 -0.34
CA GLU A 102 -28.21 -9.66 -0.75
C GLU A 102 -28.66 -10.52 0.44
N ASN A 103 -27.77 -10.75 1.40
CA ASN A 103 -28.03 -11.49 2.63
C ASN A 103 -27.81 -10.59 3.85
N ILE A 104 -28.91 -10.23 4.54
CA ILE A 104 -28.86 -9.38 5.73
C ILE A 104 -28.15 -10.07 6.92
N ASP A 105 -28.24 -11.39 7.04
CA ASP A 105 -27.63 -12.12 8.15
C ASP A 105 -26.09 -12.06 8.09
N GLU A 106 -25.52 -12.09 6.88
CA GLU A 106 -24.09 -11.90 6.66
C GLU A 106 -23.64 -10.50 7.07
N TYR A 107 -24.45 -9.47 6.79
CA TYR A 107 -24.19 -8.10 7.23
C TYR A 107 -24.25 -7.97 8.75
N LEU A 108 -25.31 -8.49 9.38
CA LEU A 108 -25.48 -8.46 10.83
C LEU A 108 -24.35 -9.20 11.55
N ALA A 109 -23.85 -10.31 10.98
CA ALA A 109 -22.75 -11.09 11.54
C ALA A 109 -21.43 -10.30 11.63
N ILE A 110 -21.21 -9.33 10.74
CA ILE A 110 -19.98 -8.52 10.73
C ILE A 110 -20.18 -7.08 11.23
N TYR A 111 -21.43 -6.62 11.42
CA TYR A 111 -21.70 -5.22 11.73
C TYR A 111 -20.95 -4.71 12.97
N ASP A 112 -20.92 -5.51 14.04
CA ASP A 112 -20.28 -5.12 15.30
C ASP A 112 -18.75 -5.09 15.22
N ILE A 113 -18.14 -5.85 14.30
CA ILE A 113 -16.68 -5.87 14.12
C ILE A 113 -16.18 -4.81 13.13
N LEU A 114 -17.06 -4.27 12.29
CA LEU A 114 -16.72 -3.16 11.41
C LEU A 114 -16.43 -1.91 12.27
N PRO A 115 -15.37 -1.15 11.97
CA PRO A 115 -15.06 0.06 12.75
C PRO A 115 -16.04 1.21 12.43
N GLU A 116 -15.94 2.29 13.19
CA GLU A 116 -16.51 3.57 12.74
C GLU A 116 -15.74 4.08 11.52
N PRO A 117 -16.42 4.55 10.46
CA PRO A 117 -15.73 5.01 9.25
C PRO A 117 -14.99 6.33 9.51
N VAL A 118 -13.73 6.39 9.09
CA VAL A 118 -12.91 7.59 9.20
C VAL A 118 -13.07 8.46 7.95
N PRO A 119 -13.30 9.77 8.07
CA PRO A 119 -13.34 10.65 6.90
C PRO A 119 -12.04 10.62 6.10
N LEU A 120 -12.13 10.57 4.77
CA LEU A 120 -10.95 10.63 3.89
C LEU A 120 -10.07 11.86 4.17
N ALA A 121 -10.66 13.00 4.54
CA ALA A 121 -9.90 14.19 4.90
C ALA A 121 -8.95 13.94 6.08
N ASP A 122 -9.41 13.23 7.12
CA ASP A 122 -8.62 12.93 8.31
C ASP A 122 -7.51 11.91 7.98
N VAL A 123 -7.80 10.95 7.10
CA VAL A 123 -6.81 10.03 6.54
C VAL A 123 -5.68 10.79 5.85
N ILE A 124 -6.01 11.73 4.96
CA ILE A 124 -5.02 12.52 4.22
C ILE A 124 -4.21 13.43 5.16
N VAL A 125 -4.84 14.04 6.18
CA VAL A 125 -4.12 14.81 7.21
C VAL A 125 -3.11 13.94 7.97
N ASN A 126 -3.50 12.72 8.34
CA ASN A 126 -2.61 11.79 9.04
C ASN A 126 -1.42 11.35 8.17
N VAL A 127 -1.68 10.97 6.92
CA VAL A 127 -0.63 10.58 5.97
C VAL A 127 0.30 11.75 5.70
N GLN A 128 -0.23 12.97 5.50
CA GLN A 128 0.58 14.17 5.28
C GLN A 128 1.53 14.43 6.46
N ALA A 129 1.00 14.41 7.69
CA ALA A 129 1.81 14.64 8.89
C ALA A 129 2.96 13.63 9.02
N ASN A 130 2.73 12.37 8.66
CA ASN A 130 3.77 11.35 8.68
C ASN A 130 4.81 11.55 7.56
N LEU A 131 4.39 11.85 6.33
CA LEU A 131 5.29 12.11 5.19
C LEU A 131 6.13 13.39 5.36
N GLU A 132 5.64 14.37 6.12
CA GLU A 132 6.37 15.58 6.48
C GLU A 132 7.36 15.32 7.63
N ALA A 133 6.99 14.50 8.62
CA ALA A 133 7.86 14.12 9.72
C ALA A 133 9.05 13.25 9.29
N PHE A 134 8.92 12.49 8.21
CA PHE A 134 9.96 11.62 7.65
C PHE A 134 10.25 12.02 6.19
N PRO A 135 11.25 12.89 5.93
CA PRO A 135 11.51 13.40 4.58
C PRO A 135 11.87 12.35 3.54
N ASN A 136 12.39 11.19 3.97
CA ASN A 136 12.72 10.04 3.12
C ASN A 136 11.57 9.04 2.97
N ALA A 137 10.43 9.25 3.64
CA ALA A 137 9.31 8.32 3.58
C ALA A 137 8.74 8.18 2.17
N MET A 138 8.01 7.09 1.96
CA MET A 138 7.24 6.84 0.73
C MET A 138 5.75 6.79 1.04
N LEU A 139 4.92 6.94 0.01
CA LEU A 139 3.51 6.58 0.09
C LEU A 139 3.39 5.07 -0.12
N GLY A 140 2.83 4.33 0.84
CA GLY A 140 2.65 2.89 0.71
C GLY A 140 2.27 2.23 2.04
N GLU A 141 1.57 1.10 2.03
CA GLU A 141 1.02 0.43 0.85
C GLU A 141 -0.34 1.05 0.47
N VAL A 142 -0.51 1.43 -0.80
CA VAL A 142 -1.77 1.98 -1.33
C VAL A 142 -2.12 1.28 -2.63
N GLY A 143 -3.39 1.26 -3.05
CA GLY A 143 -3.70 0.64 -4.33
C GLY A 143 -5.16 0.30 -4.57
N ILE A 144 -5.37 -0.65 -5.47
CA ILE A 144 -6.67 -1.21 -5.81
C ILE A 144 -6.63 -2.75 -5.76
N ASP A 145 -7.68 -3.33 -5.18
CA ASP A 145 -7.85 -4.78 -5.09
C ASP A 145 -9.31 -5.16 -5.39
N ARG A 146 -9.53 -5.71 -6.58
CA ARG A 146 -10.85 -6.20 -7.00
C ARG A 146 -11.15 -7.63 -6.52
N ALA A 147 -10.16 -8.32 -5.96
CA ALA A 147 -10.32 -9.66 -5.42
C ALA A 147 -10.66 -9.68 -3.93
N PHE A 148 -10.39 -8.57 -3.22
CA PHE A 148 -10.59 -8.47 -1.80
C PHE A 148 -12.06 -8.63 -1.38
N ARG A 149 -12.27 -9.39 -0.30
CA ARG A 149 -13.56 -9.61 0.35
C ARG A 149 -13.42 -9.38 1.85
N ILE A 150 -14.47 -8.84 2.47
CA ILE A 150 -14.48 -8.60 3.92
C ILE A 150 -14.48 -9.95 4.65
N ALA A 151 -13.61 -10.11 5.65
CA ALA A 151 -13.55 -11.33 6.46
C ALA A 151 -14.55 -11.27 7.61
N TYR A 152 -15.14 -12.41 7.98
CA TYR A 152 -15.91 -12.54 9.22
C TYR A 152 -15.05 -12.33 10.46
N ASN A 153 -13.76 -12.66 10.37
CA ASN A 153 -12.77 -12.30 11.37
C ASN A 153 -11.41 -12.14 10.69
N PHE A 154 -10.92 -10.90 10.62
CA PHE A 154 -9.66 -10.60 9.95
C PHE A 154 -8.44 -11.26 10.64
N ALA A 155 -8.53 -11.53 11.94
CA ALA A 155 -7.46 -12.14 12.74
C ALA A 155 -7.48 -13.68 12.72
N ALA A 156 -8.52 -14.32 12.18
CA ALA A 156 -8.62 -15.77 12.12
C ALA A 156 -7.71 -16.38 11.04
N PHE A 157 -7.27 -17.63 11.25
CA PHE A 157 -6.55 -18.41 10.25
C PHE A 157 -7.05 -19.87 10.24
N PRO A 158 -7.61 -20.39 9.13
CA PRO A 158 -7.87 -19.70 7.87
C PRO A 158 -8.96 -18.62 8.01
N ARG A 159 -8.91 -17.59 7.15
CA ARG A 159 -9.94 -16.54 7.12
C ARG A 159 -11.16 -17.03 6.37
N GLU A 160 -12.32 -16.93 6.99
CA GLU A 160 -13.62 -17.06 6.32
C GLU A 160 -14.04 -15.68 5.77
N LEU A 161 -14.49 -15.64 4.52
CA LEU A 161 -14.77 -14.41 3.78
C LEU A 161 -16.26 -14.29 3.51
N THR A 162 -16.78 -13.08 3.69
CA THR A 162 -18.13 -12.70 3.26
C THR A 162 -18.22 -12.56 1.74
N SER A 163 -19.43 -12.37 1.22
CA SER A 163 -19.63 -11.97 -0.18
C SER A 163 -19.23 -10.51 -0.47
N PHE A 164 -19.10 -9.67 0.57
CA PHE A 164 -18.92 -8.23 0.42
C PHE A 164 -17.58 -7.86 -0.18
N THR A 165 -17.62 -6.96 -1.16
CA THR A 165 -16.47 -6.35 -1.81
C THR A 165 -16.60 -4.83 -1.70
N VAL A 166 -15.48 -4.11 -1.84
CA VAL A 166 -15.49 -2.65 -1.84
C VAL A 166 -15.60 -2.14 -3.29
N PRO A 167 -16.55 -1.26 -3.62
CA PRO A 167 -16.70 -0.70 -4.96
C PRO A 167 -15.39 -0.09 -5.47
N ILE A 168 -15.07 -0.35 -6.75
CA ILE A 168 -13.80 0.08 -7.33
C ILE A 168 -13.66 1.61 -7.34
N ASP A 169 -14.76 2.34 -7.56
CA ASP A 169 -14.76 3.80 -7.55
C ASP A 169 -14.44 4.37 -6.16
N HIS A 170 -14.89 3.68 -5.10
CA HIS A 170 -14.55 4.04 -3.72
C HIS A 170 -13.06 3.85 -3.44
N GLN A 171 -12.50 2.70 -3.87
CA GLN A 171 -11.06 2.45 -3.75
C GLN A 171 -10.23 3.49 -4.54
N LEU A 172 -10.65 3.80 -5.77
CA LEU A 172 -9.99 4.79 -6.64
C LEU A 172 -10.02 6.19 -6.04
N ALA A 173 -11.15 6.63 -5.47
CA ALA A 173 -11.25 7.95 -4.85
C ALA A 173 -10.26 8.13 -3.69
N ILE A 174 -10.14 7.10 -2.83
CA ILE A 174 -9.18 7.09 -1.72
C ILE A 174 -7.74 7.06 -2.23
N LEU A 175 -7.46 6.20 -3.22
CA LEU A 175 -6.13 6.07 -3.82
C LEU A 175 -5.69 7.38 -4.49
N GLU A 176 -6.54 8.01 -5.30
CA GLU A 176 -6.24 9.26 -5.98
C GLU A 176 -5.89 10.37 -4.99
N ALA A 177 -6.63 10.50 -3.88
CA ALA A 177 -6.33 11.49 -2.86
C ALA A 177 -4.96 11.27 -2.19
N GLN A 178 -4.58 10.00 -1.95
CA GLN A 178 -3.25 9.66 -1.43
C GLN A 178 -2.14 9.93 -2.45
N ILE A 179 -2.37 9.62 -3.74
CA ILE A 179 -1.42 9.89 -4.82
C ILE A 179 -1.22 11.41 -4.99
N ASP A 180 -2.29 12.19 -4.98
CA ASP A 180 -2.23 13.65 -5.10
C ASP A 180 -1.30 14.25 -4.01
N LEU A 181 -1.39 13.73 -2.78
CA LEU A 181 -0.50 14.10 -1.69
C LEU A 181 0.96 13.68 -1.95
N ALA A 182 1.20 12.45 -2.41
CA ALA A 182 2.55 11.97 -2.70
C ALA A 182 3.22 12.79 -3.80
N VAL A 183 2.50 13.14 -4.87
CA VAL A 183 3.01 14.01 -5.93
C VAL A 183 3.34 15.40 -5.38
N LYS A 184 2.45 16.00 -4.59
CA LYS A 184 2.66 17.30 -3.94
C LYS A 184 3.93 17.32 -3.10
N LEU A 185 4.17 16.26 -2.33
CA LEU A 185 5.32 16.12 -1.44
C LEU A 185 6.55 15.50 -2.11
N ARG A 186 6.47 15.09 -3.39
CA ARG A 186 7.52 14.34 -4.11
C ARG A 186 7.94 13.08 -3.37
N ARG A 187 6.98 12.20 -3.12
CA ARG A 187 7.16 10.91 -2.45
C ARG A 187 6.93 9.80 -3.47
N ASN A 188 7.84 8.83 -3.50
CA ASN A 188 7.66 7.62 -4.31
C ASN A 188 6.50 6.80 -3.75
N ILE A 189 5.93 5.94 -4.59
CA ILE A 189 4.72 5.20 -4.27
C ILE A 189 4.99 3.70 -4.39
N SER A 190 4.63 2.92 -3.37
CA SER A 190 4.45 1.47 -3.50
C SER A 190 2.96 1.18 -3.71
N LEU A 191 2.63 0.67 -4.90
CA LEU A 191 1.29 0.59 -5.46
C LEU A 191 0.84 -0.86 -5.63
N HIS A 192 -0.16 -1.26 -4.84
CA HIS A 192 -0.85 -2.54 -4.93
C HIS A 192 -1.87 -2.55 -6.07
N SER A 193 -1.89 -3.63 -6.84
CA SER A 193 -2.83 -3.75 -7.96
C SER A 193 -3.22 -5.21 -8.26
N VAL A 194 -4.32 -5.67 -7.68
CA VAL A 194 -4.81 -7.06 -7.83
C VAL A 194 -6.14 -7.11 -8.60
N LYS A 195 -6.16 -7.96 -9.65
CA LYS A 195 -7.32 -8.17 -10.56
C LYS A 195 -7.89 -6.87 -11.18
N ALA A 196 -7.05 -5.85 -11.36
CA ALA A 196 -7.46 -4.53 -11.82
C ALA A 196 -6.59 -3.91 -12.94
N PRO A 197 -6.00 -4.66 -13.89
CA PRO A 197 -4.98 -4.14 -14.81
C PRO A 197 -5.42 -2.92 -15.63
N MET A 198 -6.66 -2.91 -16.14
CA MET A 198 -7.20 -1.76 -16.89
C MET A 198 -7.44 -0.53 -15.99
N HIS A 199 -7.92 -0.73 -14.77
CA HIS A 199 -8.14 0.36 -13.82
C HIS A 199 -6.80 0.98 -13.41
N THR A 200 -5.76 0.15 -13.21
CA THR A 200 -4.39 0.60 -12.94
C THR A 200 -3.85 1.43 -14.11
N MET A 201 -3.97 0.93 -15.34
CA MET A 201 -3.59 1.69 -16.54
C MET A 201 -4.30 3.05 -16.63
N GLU A 202 -5.62 3.07 -16.48
CA GLU A 202 -6.42 4.28 -16.57
C GLU A 202 -6.06 5.27 -15.46
N LEU A 203 -5.86 4.79 -14.23
CA LEU A 203 -5.38 5.59 -13.11
C LEU A 203 -4.03 6.23 -13.44
N LEU A 204 -3.02 5.45 -13.86
CA LEU A 204 -1.69 5.98 -14.17
C LEU A 204 -1.75 7.03 -15.29
N ASN A 205 -2.57 6.80 -16.32
CA ASN A 205 -2.80 7.77 -17.39
C ASN A 205 -3.46 9.05 -16.87
N ARG A 206 -4.50 8.93 -16.02
CA ARG A 206 -5.16 10.08 -15.40
C ARG A 206 -4.20 10.87 -14.51
N MET A 207 -3.38 10.19 -13.70
CA MET A 207 -2.40 10.84 -12.82
C MET A 207 -1.32 11.56 -13.62
N ASN A 208 -0.82 10.97 -14.70
CA ASN A 208 0.11 11.61 -15.61
C ASN A 208 -0.50 12.88 -16.25
N GLN A 209 -1.74 12.81 -16.74
CA GLN A 209 -2.44 13.96 -17.31
C GLN A 209 -2.71 15.06 -16.28
N ARG A 210 -3.12 14.69 -15.06
CA ARG A 210 -3.44 15.63 -13.97
C ARG A 210 -2.20 16.35 -13.45
N HIS A 211 -1.09 15.63 -13.25
CA HIS A 211 0.10 16.15 -12.55
C HIS A 211 1.26 16.53 -13.48
N GLY A 212 1.24 16.11 -14.74
CA GLY A 212 2.23 16.43 -15.76
C GLY A 212 3.67 16.23 -15.26
N ARG A 213 4.49 17.29 -15.34
CA ARG A 213 5.91 17.24 -14.92
C ARG A 213 6.14 16.93 -13.44
N ASN A 214 5.14 17.04 -12.58
CA ASN A 214 5.29 16.62 -11.18
C ASN A 214 5.15 15.11 -11.02
N TRP A 215 4.39 14.45 -11.91
CA TRP A 215 4.30 12.99 -11.98
C TRP A 215 5.66 12.35 -12.27
N SER A 216 6.41 12.91 -13.23
CA SER A 216 7.73 12.40 -13.60
C SER A 216 8.84 12.65 -12.58
N LYS A 217 8.53 13.34 -11.47
CA LYS A 217 9.46 13.57 -10.34
C LYS A 217 9.38 12.50 -9.26
N ILE A 218 8.42 11.57 -9.36
CA ILE A 218 8.28 10.45 -8.44
C ILE A 218 8.43 9.13 -9.19
N SER A 219 8.81 8.08 -8.48
CA SER A 219 8.84 6.70 -8.95
C SER A 219 7.68 5.92 -8.36
N ILE A 220 7.20 4.92 -9.09
CA ILE A 220 6.13 4.02 -8.68
C ILE A 220 6.67 2.60 -8.75
N ASP A 221 6.65 1.93 -7.62
CA ASP A 221 6.87 0.51 -7.48
C ASP A 221 5.50 -0.19 -7.53
N LEU A 222 5.32 -1.11 -8.49
CA LEU A 222 4.08 -1.84 -8.70
C LEU A 222 4.25 -3.27 -8.23
N HIS A 223 3.88 -3.53 -6.98
CA HIS A 223 3.95 -4.86 -6.39
C HIS A 223 2.60 -5.59 -6.50
N SER A 224 2.61 -6.91 -6.31
CA SER A 224 1.43 -7.78 -6.41
C SER A 224 0.63 -7.60 -7.71
N CYS A 225 1.32 -7.25 -8.80
CA CYS A 225 0.68 -6.79 -10.04
C CYS A 225 0.68 -7.86 -11.15
N GLY A 226 -0.50 -8.21 -11.65
CA GLY A 226 -0.67 -9.19 -12.73
C GLY A 226 -0.72 -8.59 -14.14
N LEU A 227 0.06 -7.52 -14.42
CA LEU A 227 0.09 -6.89 -15.75
C LEU A 227 0.74 -7.82 -16.77
N SER A 228 0.19 -7.86 -17.99
CA SER A 228 0.83 -8.55 -19.10
C SER A 228 2.03 -7.76 -19.62
N SER A 229 2.99 -8.43 -20.26
CA SER A 229 4.17 -7.76 -20.85
C SER A 229 3.81 -6.74 -21.93
N GLN A 230 2.68 -6.94 -22.62
CA GLN A 230 2.17 -5.97 -23.59
C GLN A 230 1.62 -4.73 -22.89
N LEU A 231 0.79 -4.93 -21.87
CA LEU A 231 0.25 -3.83 -21.09
C LEU A 231 1.36 -3.01 -20.43
N TRP A 232 2.46 -3.68 -20.07
CA TRP A 232 3.65 -2.99 -19.58
C TRP A 232 4.25 -2.02 -20.60
N ARG A 233 4.49 -2.51 -21.82
CA ARG A 233 5.02 -1.65 -22.90
C ARG A 233 4.12 -0.46 -23.16
N ASP A 234 2.81 -0.65 -23.08
CA ASP A 234 1.84 0.44 -23.29
C ASP A 234 1.93 1.52 -22.20
N ILE A 235 2.17 1.13 -20.93
CA ILE A 235 2.39 2.10 -19.83
C ILE A 235 3.73 2.83 -20.02
N GLU A 236 4.80 2.08 -20.31
CA GLU A 236 6.14 2.64 -20.47
C GLU A 236 6.19 3.66 -21.61
N VAL A 237 5.68 3.30 -22.80
CA VAL A 237 5.66 4.19 -23.97
C VAL A 237 4.90 5.48 -23.69
N ARG A 238 3.74 5.41 -23.00
CA ARG A 238 2.91 6.60 -22.73
C ARG A 238 3.52 7.54 -21.70
N VAL A 239 4.24 7.01 -20.72
CA VAL A 239 5.03 7.83 -19.79
C VAL A 239 6.14 8.56 -20.55
N LEU A 240 6.78 7.90 -21.52
CA LEU A 240 7.86 8.46 -22.34
C LEU A 240 7.38 9.46 -23.40
N GLU A 241 6.21 9.25 -24.02
CA GLU A 241 5.65 10.20 -25.01
C GLU A 241 5.22 11.53 -24.37
N GLY A 242 4.87 11.54 -23.08
CA GLY A 242 4.63 12.76 -22.30
C GLY A 242 5.90 13.40 -21.72
N ALA A 243 7.03 12.68 -21.75
CA ALA A 243 8.31 13.09 -21.17
C ALA A 243 9.42 12.87 -22.21
N THR A 244 9.61 13.84 -23.12
CA THR A 244 10.67 13.82 -24.15
C THR A 244 12.11 13.67 -23.62
N GLU A 245 12.32 13.59 -22.31
CA GLU A 245 13.58 13.20 -21.70
C GLU A 245 13.30 12.36 -20.43
N LEU A 246 13.64 11.06 -20.45
CA LEU A 246 14.18 10.24 -19.33
C LEU A 246 13.87 8.74 -19.55
N ARG A 247 14.90 7.95 -19.87
CA ARG A 247 14.83 6.50 -20.15
C ARG A 247 14.91 5.57 -18.91
N ASP A 248 15.07 6.09 -17.69
CA ASP A 248 15.63 5.28 -16.57
C ASP A 248 14.81 5.23 -15.26
N LYS A 249 13.47 5.22 -15.25
CA LYS A 249 12.71 5.47 -13.99
C LYS A 249 11.61 4.50 -13.53
N LEU A 250 11.48 3.33 -14.15
CA LEU A 250 10.68 2.23 -13.60
C LEU A 250 11.63 1.11 -13.19
N THR A 251 11.80 0.92 -11.88
CA THR A 251 12.60 -0.18 -11.33
C THR A 251 11.66 -1.12 -10.60
N PHE A 252 11.72 -2.40 -10.96
CA PHE A 252 11.06 -3.48 -10.24
C PHE A 252 12.01 -4.10 -9.22
N VAL A 253 11.45 -4.49 -8.08
CA VAL A 253 11.98 -5.57 -7.23
C VAL A 253 11.12 -6.82 -7.43
#